data_AF-A0A2K2VVR6-F1
#
_entry.id   AF-A0A2K2VVR6-F1
#
_cell.length_a   1.000
_cell.length_b   1.000
_cell.length_c   1.000
_cell.angle_alpha   90.00
_cell.angle_beta   90.00
_cell.angle_gamma   90.00
#
_symmetry.space_group_name_H-M   'P 1'
#
loop_
_entity.id
_entity.type
_entity.pdbx_description
1 polymer ?
#
loop_
_entity_poly.entity_id
_entity_poly.type
_entity_poly.pdbx_seq_one_letter_code
_entity_poly.pdbx_strand_id
1 'polypeptide(L)'
;DILALGLSDRKLLEQLGPGSRVIKAQVIYGVEDEMALTLEDFMSRRTDLLHFNGGGGLEVVAAKLMGNTLGWSRARRQAEIRKYRQTVQEMFHFRST
;
A
#
# COMPACT_ATOMS: atom_id res chain seq x y z
N ASP A 1 -6.55 14.94 5.14
CA ASP A 1 -7.63 15.06 4.11
C ASP A 1 -7.08 14.76 2.71
N ILE A 2 -7.69 13.80 2.00
CA ILE A 2 -7.29 13.35 0.65
C ILE A 2 -7.41 14.47 -0.40
N LEU A 3 -8.44 15.32 -0.34
CA LEU A 3 -8.63 16.39 -1.33
C LEU A 3 -7.55 17.47 -1.17
N ALA A 4 -7.19 17.79 0.08
CA ALA A 4 -6.08 18.69 0.38
C ALA A 4 -4.74 18.16 -0.17
N LEU A 5 -4.47 16.86 -0.03
CA LEU A 5 -3.29 16.21 -0.63
C LEU A 5 -3.30 16.30 -2.17
N GLY A 6 -4.47 16.11 -2.80
CA GLY A 6 -4.59 16.23 -4.25
C GLY A 6 -4.43 17.65 -4.78
N LEU A 7 -4.74 18.66 -3.96
CA LEU A 7 -4.52 20.07 -4.29
C LEU A 7 -3.05 20.46 -4.19
N SER A 8 -2.28 19.87 -3.27
CA SER A 8 -0.85 20.14 -3.12
C SER A 8 0.02 19.45 -4.17
N ASP A 9 -0.32 18.21 -4.56
CA ASP A 9 0.27 17.52 -5.69
C ASP A 9 -0.79 16.71 -6.44
N ARG A 10 -1.10 17.17 -7.65
CA ARG A 10 -2.12 16.56 -8.50
C ARG A 10 -1.78 15.14 -8.93
N LYS A 11 -0.49 14.75 -8.90
CA LYS A 11 -0.07 13.35 -9.14
C LYS A 11 -0.53 12.41 -8.03
N LEU A 12 -0.85 12.91 -6.85
CA LEU A 12 -1.39 12.09 -5.77
C LEU A 12 -2.82 11.61 -6.06
N LEU A 13 -3.53 12.25 -6.99
CA LEU A 13 -4.84 11.79 -7.47
C LEU A 13 -4.75 10.66 -8.50
N GLU A 14 -3.56 10.32 -8.98
CA GLU A 14 -3.37 9.19 -9.87
C GLU A 14 -3.57 7.86 -9.14
N GLN A 15 -4.04 6.86 -9.88
CA GLN A 15 -4.11 5.48 -9.39
C GLN A 15 -2.73 5.00 -8.93
N LEU A 16 -2.73 4.15 -7.91
CA LEU A 16 -1.53 3.53 -7.34
C LEU A 16 -0.79 2.67 -8.38
N GLY A 17 -1.53 2.11 -9.33
CA GLY A 17 -1.03 1.45 -10.54
C GLY A 17 -2.20 1.11 -11.46
N PRO A 18 -1.92 0.57 -12.66
CA PRO A 18 -2.94 0.29 -13.66
C PRO A 18 -4.10 -0.55 -13.11
N GLY A 19 -5.33 -0.08 -13.25
CA GLY A 19 -6.53 -0.79 -12.81
C GLY A 19 -6.80 -0.73 -11.30
N SER A 20 -5.95 -0.07 -10.51
CA SER A 20 -6.18 0.11 -9.08
C SER A 20 -7.27 1.15 -8.83
N ARG A 21 -8.21 0.83 -7.93
CA ARG A 21 -9.17 1.81 -7.41
C ARG A 21 -8.58 2.70 -6.33
N VAL A 22 -7.40 2.35 -5.83
CA VAL A 22 -6.68 3.13 -4.82
C VAL A 22 -5.82 4.17 -5.52
N ILE A 23 -5.88 5.41 -5.05
CA ILE A 23 -5.02 6.50 -5.50
C ILE A 23 -3.85 6.71 -4.54
N LYS A 24 -2.78 7.35 -5.01
CA LYS A 24 -1.56 7.57 -4.21
C LYS A 24 -1.83 8.41 -2.95
N ALA A 25 -2.74 9.37 -3.00
CA ALA A 25 -3.14 10.21 -1.86
C ALA A 25 -3.70 9.37 -0.70
N GLN A 26 -4.41 8.28 -0.99
CA GLN A 26 -4.95 7.38 0.05
C GLN A 26 -3.83 6.65 0.79
N VAL A 27 -2.68 6.40 0.15
CA VAL A 27 -1.52 5.81 0.83
C VAL A 27 -0.96 6.77 1.88
N ILE A 28 -0.81 8.05 1.52
CA ILE A 28 -0.28 9.08 2.41
C ILE A 28 -1.28 9.34 3.55
N TYR A 29 -2.55 9.50 3.21
CA TYR A 29 -3.62 9.66 4.20
C TYR A 29 -3.67 8.49 5.19
N GLY A 30 -3.58 7.26 4.69
CA GLY A 30 -3.54 6.07 5.54
C GLY A 30 -2.38 6.11 6.54
N VAL A 31 -1.22 6.61 6.14
CA VAL A 31 -0.05 6.77 7.03
C VAL A 31 -0.29 7.88 8.06
N GLU A 32 -0.65 9.08 7.62
CA GLU A 32 -0.65 10.30 8.44
C GLU A 32 -1.87 10.39 9.35
N ASP A 33 -3.06 10.15 8.80
CA ASP A 33 -4.34 10.38 9.48
C ASP A 33 -4.87 9.11 10.15
N GLU A 34 -4.49 7.94 9.63
CA GLU A 34 -5.08 6.70 10.09
C GLU A 34 -4.07 5.72 10.72
N MET A 35 -2.78 6.06 10.84
CA MET A 35 -1.74 5.22 11.47
C MET A 35 -1.45 3.89 10.76
N ALA A 36 -1.47 3.85 9.42
CA ALA A 36 -1.00 2.71 8.65
C ALA A 36 0.54 2.63 8.70
N LEU A 37 1.08 2.03 9.78
CA LEU A 37 2.52 2.03 10.05
C LEU A 37 3.28 0.84 9.45
N THR A 38 2.58 -0.08 8.79
CA THR A 38 3.20 -1.21 8.07
C THR A 38 2.52 -1.39 6.72
N LEU A 39 3.26 -1.94 5.75
CA LEU A 39 2.70 -2.18 4.41
C LEU A 39 1.52 -3.14 4.47
N GLU A 40 1.62 -4.16 5.33
CA GLU A 40 0.55 -5.12 5.58
C GLU A 40 -0.72 -4.46 6.13
N ASP A 41 -0.61 -3.54 7.11
CA ASP A 41 -1.76 -2.80 7.63
C ASP A 41 -2.50 -2.05 6.51
N PHE A 42 -1.76 -1.26 5.73
CA PHE A 42 -2.33 -0.51 4.62
C PHE A 42 -3.03 -1.41 3.58
N MET A 43 -2.33 -2.46 3.14
CA MET A 43 -2.79 -3.32 2.05
C MET A 43 -3.93 -4.27 2.44
N SER A 44 -4.05 -4.64 3.73
CA SER A 44 -5.03 -5.63 4.20
C SER A 44 -6.28 -5.02 4.83
N ARG A 45 -6.14 -3.94 5.61
CA ARG A 45 -7.22 -3.42 6.46
C ARG A 45 -7.83 -2.12 5.96
N ARG A 46 -7.10 -1.36 5.13
CA ARG A 46 -7.54 -0.02 4.66
C ARG A 46 -7.81 0.03 3.16
N THR A 47 -7.48 -1.06 2.47
CA THR A 47 -7.78 -1.23 1.05
C THR A 47 -8.20 -2.69 0.82
N ASP A 48 -9.21 -2.94 0.00
CA ASP A 48 -9.52 -4.32 -0.45
C ASP A 48 -8.49 -4.86 -1.46
N LEU A 49 -7.31 -4.24 -1.56
CA LEU A 49 -6.27 -4.63 -2.51
C LEU A 49 -5.75 -6.04 -2.24
N LEU A 50 -5.72 -6.49 -0.97
CA LEU A 50 -5.41 -7.87 -0.61
C LEU A 50 -6.40 -8.87 -1.23
N HIS A 51 -7.69 -8.50 -1.34
CA HIS A 51 -8.77 -9.38 -1.80
C HIS A 51 -8.88 -9.45 -3.33
N PHE A 52 -8.53 -8.37 -4.04
CA PHE A 52 -8.79 -8.26 -5.48
C PHE A 52 -7.54 -8.12 -6.36
N ASN A 53 -6.33 -8.10 -5.78
CA ASN A 53 -5.11 -7.88 -6.56
C ASN A 53 -4.00 -8.90 -6.22
N GLY A 54 -4.07 -10.07 -6.87
CA GLY A 54 -3.20 -11.23 -6.67
C GLY A 54 -1.76 -11.09 -7.19
N GLY A 55 -1.07 -9.99 -6.90
CA GLY A 55 0.36 -9.81 -7.20
C GLY A 55 0.63 -9.06 -8.50
N GLY A 56 0.52 -7.73 -8.46
CA GLY A 56 0.73 -6.84 -9.61
C GLY A 56 1.75 -5.72 -9.37
N GLY A 57 2.53 -5.76 -8.29
CA GLY A 57 3.54 -4.74 -7.98
C GLY A 57 2.99 -3.48 -7.30
N LEU A 58 1.70 -3.40 -6.99
CA LEU A 58 1.13 -2.29 -6.22
C LEU A 58 1.77 -2.16 -4.83
N GLU A 59 2.14 -3.29 -4.22
CA GLU A 59 2.82 -3.32 -2.92
C GLU A 59 4.17 -2.60 -2.97
N VAL A 60 4.83 -2.60 -4.14
CA VAL A 60 6.10 -1.89 -4.35
C VAL A 60 5.87 -0.38 -4.40
N VAL A 61 4.83 0.07 -5.09
CA VAL A 61 4.47 1.49 -5.18
C VAL A 61 4.00 2.01 -3.82
N ALA A 62 3.13 1.27 -3.13
CA ALA A 62 2.68 1.59 -1.78
C ALA A 62 3.87 1.68 -0.80
N ALA A 63 4.73 0.66 -0.76
CA ALA A 63 5.91 0.67 0.13
C ALA A 63 6.87 1.83 -0.18
N LYS A 64 6.98 2.26 -1.44
CA LYS A 64 7.76 3.43 -1.81
C LYS A 64 7.14 4.71 -1.23
N LEU A 65 5.84 4.92 -1.39
CA LEU A 65 5.13 6.09 -0.88
C LEU A 65 5.13 6.13 0.65
N MET A 66 4.71 5.04 1.30
CA MET A 66 4.74 4.91 2.75
C MET A 66 6.15 5.13 3.30
N GLY A 67 7.17 4.55 2.64
CA GLY A 67 8.55 4.71 3.06
C GLY A 67 9.08 6.14 2.90
N ASN A 68 8.59 6.90 1.92
CA ASN A 68 8.93 8.31 1.80
C ASN A 68 8.29 9.13 2.95
N THR A 69 7.06 8.83 3.33
CA THR A 69 6.34 9.51 4.42
C THR A 69 6.89 9.13 5.80
N LEU A 70 7.17 7.84 6.05
CA LEU A 70 7.62 7.31 7.34
C LEU A 70 9.14 7.28 7.52
N GLY A 71 9.91 7.73 6.52
CA GLY A 71 11.38 7.73 6.58
C GLY A 71 12.03 6.34 6.52
N TRP A 72 11.41 5.38 5.82
CA TRP A 72 11.95 4.03 5.70
C TRP A 72 13.18 3.96 4.80
N SER A 73 14.20 3.23 5.27
CA SER A 73 15.34 2.85 4.44
C SER A 73 14.92 1.94 3.28
N ARG A 74 15.78 1.82 2.26
CA ARG A 74 15.60 0.83 1.18
C ARG A 74 15.48 -0.60 1.73
N ALA A 75 16.27 -0.94 2.76
CA ALA A 75 16.22 -2.25 3.39
C ALA A 75 14.88 -2.50 4.09
N ARG A 76 14.36 -1.50 4.82
CA ARG A 76 13.05 -1.58 5.48
C ARG A 76 11.92 -1.76 4.45
N ARG A 77 11.91 -0.96 3.38
CA ARG A 77 10.92 -1.10 2.28
C ARG A 77 10.89 -2.51 1.71
N GLN A 78 12.05 -3.10 1.47
CA GLN A 78 12.13 -4.48 0.96
C GLN A 78 11.68 -5.52 1.98
N ALA A 79 11.93 -5.31 3.28
CA ALA A 79 11.44 -6.18 4.33
C ALA A 79 9.91 -6.17 4.43
N GLU A 80 9.30 -4.99 4.35
CA GLU A 80 7.83 -4.82 4.34
C GLU A 80 7.18 -5.53 3.15
N ILE A 81 7.74 -5.36 1.94
CA ILE A 81 7.27 -6.04 0.71
C ILE A 81 7.34 -7.56 0.86
N ARG A 82 8.48 -8.08 1.35
CA ARG A 82 8.64 -9.54 1.57
C ARG A 82 7.62 -10.07 2.56
N LYS A 83 7.45 -9.38 3.70
CA LYS A 83 6.48 -9.77 4.73
C LYS A 83 5.06 -9.81 4.15
N TYR A 84 4.64 -8.76 3.45
CA TYR A 84 3.33 -8.71 2.82
C TYR A 84 3.10 -9.87 1.85
N ARG A 85 4.07 -10.16 0.97
CA ARG A 85 3.98 -11.27 0.01
C ARG A 85 3.88 -12.63 0.70
N GLN A 86 4.57 -12.82 1.81
CA GLN A 86 4.47 -14.04 2.61
C GLN A 86 3.06 -14.18 3.22
N THR A 87 2.52 -13.13 3.85
CA THR A 87 1.14 -13.14 4.39
C THR A 87 0.11 -13.50 3.31
N VAL A 88 0.26 -12.91 2.11
CA VAL A 88 -0.59 -13.21 0.95
C VAL A 88 -0.48 -14.68 0.55
N GLN A 89 0.73 -15.21 0.44
CA GLN A 89 0.96 -16.62 0.07
C GLN A 89 0.31 -17.58 1.07
N GLU A 90 0.49 -17.33 2.38
CA GLU A 90 -0.10 -18.13 3.46
C GLU A 90 -1.64 -18.12 3.39
N MET A 91 -2.24 -16.95 3.14
CA MET A 91 -3.69 -16.79 2.99
C MET A 91 -4.27 -17.59 1.81
N PHE A 92 -3.58 -17.64 0.68
CA PHE A 92 -4.03 -18.40 -0.50
C PHE A 92 -3.74 -19.90 -0.42
N HIS A 93 -2.67 -20.31 0.28
CA HIS A 93 -2.39 -21.72 0.56
C HIS A 93 -3.48 -22.35 1.43
N PHE A 94 -3.93 -21.66 2.48
CA PHE A 94 -4.99 -22.16 3.37
C PHE A 94 -6.33 -22.38 2.66
N ARG A 95 -6.63 -21.60 1.62
CA ARG A 95 -7.90 -21.71 0.86
C ARG A 95 -7.91 -22.83 -0.18
N SER A 96 -6.80 -23.53 -0.36
CA SER A 96 -6.62 -24.56 -1.39
C SER A 96 -6.59 -25.99 -0.83
N THR A 97 -6.86 -26.16 0.47
CA THR A 97 -7.00 -27.44 1.20
C THR A 97 -8.40 -27.59 1.74
#